data_AF-A0A2I1CW42-F1
#
_entry.id   AF-A0A2I1CW42-F1
#
_cell.length_a   1.000
_cell.length_b   1.000
_cell.length_c   1.000
_cell.angle_alpha   90.00
_cell.angle_beta   90.00
_cell.angle_gamma   90.00
#
_symmetry.space_group_name_H-M   'P 1'
#
loop_
_entity.id
_entity.type
_entity.pdbx_description
1 polymer ?
#
loop_
_entity_poly.entity_id
_entity_poly.type
_entity_poly.pdbx_seq_one_letter_code
_entity_poly.pdbx_strand_id
1 'polypeptide(L)'
;MATPRLRKAFRYPDDSDDDEHGRAELDDEEQESVLDQLRTQIDRRNAEYSNMFAIVPLLSTIIFAPQLLAGSSRALEPLLALLGIASLITTAYIMKYMPLRKIDSRFTQAALKPEAPRSIPDSLLLANIIVSGLLTVSYIFLPRVESSLSHRQVTYVVPGVMLVIVFVVRRLMVSVNIEELEKLRYDYKGA
;
A
#
# COMPACT_ATOMS: atom_id res chain seq x y z
N MET A 1 -43.99 -30.18 -52.29
CA MET A 1 -43.95 -28.87 -51.60
C MET A 1 -43.10 -29.03 -50.36
N ALA A 2 -41.92 -28.40 -50.30
CA ALA A 2 -40.96 -28.55 -49.23
C ALA A 2 -41.15 -27.42 -48.20
N THR A 3 -41.40 -27.78 -46.94
CA THR A 3 -41.49 -26.84 -45.82
C THR A 3 -40.09 -26.49 -45.32
N PRO A 4 -39.71 -25.20 -45.23
CA PRO A 4 -38.43 -24.81 -44.68
C PRO A 4 -38.42 -25.06 -43.15
N ARG A 5 -37.38 -25.72 -42.64
CA ARG A 5 -37.16 -25.89 -41.19
C ARG A 5 -36.54 -24.61 -40.63
N LEU A 6 -37.30 -23.84 -39.85
CA LEU A 6 -36.78 -22.75 -39.05
C LEU A 6 -35.81 -23.31 -37.99
N ARG A 7 -34.59 -22.76 -37.92
CA ARG A 7 -33.69 -22.96 -36.76
C ARG A 7 -34.31 -22.21 -35.57
N LYS A 8 -34.42 -22.88 -34.42
CA LYS A 8 -34.81 -22.26 -33.15
C LYS A 8 -33.91 -21.06 -32.87
N ALA A 9 -34.50 -19.87 -32.77
CA ALA A 9 -33.82 -18.70 -32.24
C ALA A 9 -33.55 -18.90 -30.74
N PHE A 10 -32.53 -18.20 -30.24
CA PHE A 10 -32.16 -18.15 -28.83
C PHE A 10 -33.40 -17.86 -27.96
N ARG A 11 -33.61 -18.71 -26.96
CA ARG A 11 -34.66 -18.55 -25.96
C ARG A 11 -34.05 -17.88 -24.75
N TYR A 12 -34.46 -16.65 -24.47
CA TYR A 12 -34.22 -16.02 -23.17
C TYR A 12 -35.12 -16.70 -22.12
N PRO A 13 -34.69 -16.79 -20.85
CA PRO A 13 -35.55 -17.24 -19.76
C PRO A 13 -36.79 -16.35 -19.70
N ASP A 14 -37.96 -16.98 -19.59
CA ASP A 14 -39.28 -16.34 -19.61
C ASP A 14 -39.44 -15.38 -18.42
N ASP A 15 -39.87 -14.15 -18.73
CA ASP A 15 -40.38 -13.12 -17.82
C ASP A 15 -41.68 -13.58 -17.15
N SER A 16 -41.56 -14.45 -16.15
CA SER A 16 -42.68 -14.83 -15.28
C SER A 16 -42.17 -14.99 -13.87
N ASP A 17 -41.99 -13.86 -13.20
CA ASP A 17 -42.63 -13.53 -11.92
C ASP A 17 -42.12 -12.15 -11.43
N ASP A 18 -42.95 -11.13 -11.64
CA ASP A 18 -43.34 -10.08 -10.68
C ASP A 18 -42.29 -9.52 -9.70
N ASP A 19 -41.15 -9.04 -10.20
CA ASP A 19 -40.31 -8.06 -9.48
C ASP A 19 -40.02 -6.84 -10.37
N GLU A 20 -40.62 -5.70 -9.98
CA GLU A 20 -40.71 -4.41 -10.66
C GLU A 20 -39.37 -3.65 -10.80
N HIS A 21 -38.23 -4.35 -10.82
CA HIS A 21 -36.90 -3.78 -10.97
C HIS A 21 -36.08 -4.57 -12.00
N GLY A 22 -36.55 -4.57 -13.26
CA GLY A 22 -35.72 -4.93 -14.40
C GLY A 22 -34.49 -4.03 -14.44
N ARG A 23 -33.37 -4.53 -13.89
CA ARG A 23 -32.07 -3.89 -13.99
C ARG A 23 -31.76 -3.75 -15.47
N ALA A 24 -31.61 -2.52 -15.95
CA ALA A 24 -31.05 -2.27 -17.27
C ALA A 24 -29.67 -2.96 -17.32
N GLU A 25 -29.54 -4.04 -18.09
CA GLU A 25 -28.23 -4.54 -18.50
C GLU A 25 -27.54 -3.38 -19.23
N LEU A 26 -26.69 -2.64 -18.52
CA LEU A 26 -25.80 -1.64 -19.12
C LEU A 26 -25.00 -2.35 -20.21
N ASP A 27 -24.85 -1.68 -21.36
CA ASP A 27 -23.95 -2.14 -22.42
C ASP A 27 -22.54 -2.32 -21.84
N ASP A 28 -21.77 -3.28 -22.36
CA ASP A 28 -20.42 -3.59 -21.85
C ASP A 28 -19.51 -2.34 -21.86
N GLU A 29 -19.78 -1.41 -22.78
CA GLU A 29 -19.13 -0.09 -22.86
C GLU A 29 -19.48 0.83 -21.68
N GLU A 30 -20.74 0.88 -21.26
CA GLU A 30 -21.15 1.65 -20.09
C GLU A 30 -20.57 1.04 -18.81
N GLN A 31 -20.45 -0.29 -18.73
CA GLN A 31 -19.79 -0.99 -17.62
C GLN A 31 -18.31 -0.62 -17.48
N GLU A 32 -17.56 -0.57 -18.60
CA GLU A 32 -16.15 -0.19 -18.58
C GLU A 32 -15.99 1.28 -18.15
N SER A 33 -16.90 2.16 -18.59
CA SER A 33 -16.89 3.58 -18.20
C SER A 33 -17.10 3.78 -16.70
N VAL A 34 -18.02 3.03 -16.08
CA VAL A 34 -18.28 3.08 -14.63
C VAL A 34 -17.07 2.54 -13.86
N LEU A 35 -16.50 1.41 -14.32
CA LEU A 35 -15.33 0.82 -13.68
C LEU A 35 -14.13 1.78 -13.69
N ASP A 36 -13.92 2.50 -14.78
CA ASP A 36 -12.82 3.47 -14.91
C ASP A 36 -13.06 4.73 -14.08
N GLN A 37 -14.29 5.24 -14.00
CA GLN A 37 -14.63 6.32 -13.09
C GLN A 37 -14.35 5.94 -11.63
N LEU A 38 -14.70 4.72 -11.23
CA LEU A 38 -14.48 4.24 -9.87
C LEU A 38 -13.01 3.99 -9.56
N ARG A 39 -12.23 3.43 -10.50
CA ARG A 39 -10.77 3.34 -10.36
C ARG A 39 -10.16 4.72 -10.14
N THR A 40 -10.59 5.72 -10.91
CA THR A 40 -10.10 7.09 -10.79
C THR A 40 -10.45 7.69 -9.42
N GLN A 41 -11.65 7.41 -8.90
CA GLN A 41 -12.07 7.86 -7.57
C GLN A 41 -11.26 7.18 -6.45
N ILE A 42 -11.03 5.87 -6.55
CA ILE A 42 -10.19 5.10 -5.63
C ILE A 42 -8.76 5.64 -5.62
N ASP A 43 -8.17 5.85 -6.80
CA ASP A 43 -6.80 6.35 -6.94
C ASP A 43 -6.64 7.75 -6.35
N ARG A 44 -7.63 8.63 -6.56
CA ARG A 44 -7.64 9.97 -5.96
C ARG A 44 -7.66 9.92 -4.43
N ARG A 45 -8.60 9.17 -3.86
CA ARG A 45 -8.73 9.00 -2.40
C ARG A 45 -7.48 8.37 -1.80
N ASN A 46 -6.90 7.40 -2.50
CA ASN A 46 -5.67 6.75 -2.08
C ASN A 46 -4.46 7.70 -2.12
N ALA A 47 -4.37 8.60 -3.11
CA ALA A 47 -3.34 9.63 -3.15
C ALA A 47 -3.46 10.60 -1.95
N GLU A 48 -4.68 10.95 -1.55
CA GLU A 48 -4.93 11.78 -0.36
C GLU A 48 -4.49 11.06 0.92
N TYR A 49 -4.87 9.80 1.11
CA TYR A 49 -4.43 9.01 2.26
C TYR A 49 -2.92 8.79 2.28
N SER A 50 -2.31 8.50 1.13
CA SER A 50 -0.86 8.37 1.01
C SER A 50 -0.14 9.63 1.51
N ASN A 51 -0.64 10.81 1.15
CA ASN A 51 -0.09 12.08 1.60
C ASN A 51 -0.27 12.27 3.12
N MET A 52 -1.45 11.96 3.67
CA MET A 52 -1.69 12.06 5.13
C MET A 52 -0.78 11.13 5.93
N PHE A 53 -0.65 9.87 5.52
CA PHE A 53 0.19 8.91 6.23
C PHE A 53 1.70 9.17 6.04
N ALA A 54 2.12 9.83 4.95
CA ALA A 54 3.52 10.25 4.76
C ALA A 54 3.95 11.34 5.76
N ILE A 55 3.00 12.14 6.28
CA ILE A 55 3.30 13.16 7.30
C ILE A 55 3.66 12.51 8.64
N VAL A 56 3.15 11.32 8.95
CA VAL A 56 3.35 10.67 10.26
C VAL A 56 4.83 10.31 10.51
N PRO A 57 5.56 9.64 9.60
CA PRO A 57 7.01 9.46 9.75
C PRO A 57 7.77 10.79 9.79
N LEU A 58 7.30 11.81 9.06
CA LEU A 58 7.96 13.12 8.99
C LEU A 58 7.86 13.86 10.34
N LEU A 59 6.68 13.87 10.98
CA LEU A 59 6.52 14.40 12.34
C LEU A 59 7.35 13.63 13.37
N SER A 60 7.54 12.33 13.17
CA SER A 60 8.37 11.51 14.06
C SER A 60 9.86 11.91 14.07
N THR A 61 10.32 12.64 13.05
CA THR A 61 11.71 13.17 13.01
C THR A 61 11.98 14.17 14.15
N ILE A 62 10.94 14.85 14.66
CA ILE A 62 11.05 15.82 15.76
C ILE A 62 11.61 15.18 17.02
N ILE A 63 11.37 13.88 17.23
CA ILE A 63 11.87 13.13 18.39
C ILE A 63 13.41 13.06 18.39
N PHE A 64 14.05 13.16 17.21
CA PHE A 64 15.51 13.19 17.07
C PHE A 64 16.11 14.60 17.23
N ALA A 65 15.31 15.66 17.23
CA ALA A 65 15.80 17.04 17.33
C ALA A 65 16.60 17.34 18.62
N PRO A 66 16.18 16.88 19.82
CA PRO A 66 16.97 17.08 21.04
C PRO A 66 18.33 16.38 21.00
N GLN A 67 18.45 15.27 20.27
CA GLN A 67 19.69 14.50 20.16
C GLN A 67 20.74 15.23 19.31
N LEU A 68 20.29 16.01 18.31
CA LEU A 68 21.15 16.86 17.50
C LEU A 68 21.58 18.13 18.25
N LEU A 69 20.69 18.71 19.05
CA LEU A 69 20.91 19.98 19.74
C LEU A 69 21.69 19.83 21.05
N ALA A 70 21.56 18.70 21.76
CA ALA A 70 22.14 18.51 23.08
C ALA A 70 23.67 18.23 23.09
N GLY A 71 24.35 18.34 21.95
CA GLY A 71 25.83 18.28 21.87
C GLY A 71 26.43 17.06 22.57
N SER A 72 26.27 15.87 21.98
CA SER A 72 26.78 14.65 22.61
C SER A 72 28.30 14.54 22.56
N SER A 73 28.90 14.06 23.64
CA SER A 73 30.33 13.73 23.73
C SER A 73 30.73 12.49 22.90
N ARG A 74 29.75 11.71 22.41
CA ARG A 74 29.98 10.51 21.59
C ARG A 74 29.64 10.80 20.13
N ALA A 75 30.64 10.72 19.25
CA ALA A 75 30.48 10.96 17.81
C ALA A 75 29.47 10.03 17.11
N LEU A 76 29.16 8.86 17.68
CA LEU A 76 28.20 7.90 17.11
C LEU A 76 26.74 8.32 17.29
N GLU A 77 26.42 9.09 18.33
CA GLU A 77 25.03 9.47 18.61
C GLU A 77 24.41 10.43 17.56
N PRO A 78 25.09 11.50 17.11
CA PRO A 78 24.55 12.34 16.04
C PRO A 78 24.46 11.57 14.71
N LEU A 79 25.38 10.63 14.44
CA LEU A 79 25.30 9.77 13.25
C LEU A 79 24.05 8.88 13.27
N LEU A 80 23.75 8.24 14.41
CA LEU A 80 22.56 7.40 14.56
C LEU A 80 21.28 8.23 14.48
N ALA A 81 21.28 9.46 15.02
CA ALA A 81 20.14 10.37 14.88
C ALA A 81 19.90 10.79 13.42
N LEU A 82 20.96 11.15 12.69
CA LEU A 82 20.89 11.44 11.26
C LEU A 82 20.41 10.24 10.45
N LEU A 83 20.88 9.04 10.80
CA LEU A 83 20.48 7.80 10.15
C LEU A 83 18.99 7.47 10.42
N GLY A 84 18.52 7.75 11.63
CA GLY A 84 17.10 7.64 11.99
C GLY A 84 16.21 8.63 11.24
N ILE A 85 16.64 9.89 11.12
CA ILE A 85 15.95 10.92 10.33
C ILE A 85 15.92 10.54 8.86
N ALA A 86 17.06 10.13 8.28
CA ALA A 86 17.15 9.68 6.90
C ALA A 86 16.23 8.48 6.65
N SER A 87 16.17 7.53 7.58
CA SER A 87 15.26 6.38 7.50
C SER A 87 13.78 6.80 7.55
N LEU A 88 13.41 7.75 8.42
CA LEU A 88 12.03 8.27 8.48
C LEU A 88 11.63 9.05 7.22
N ILE A 89 12.53 9.88 6.70
CA ILE A 89 12.31 10.59 5.42
C ILE A 89 12.15 9.59 4.29
N THR A 90 13.01 8.56 4.25
CA THR A 90 12.93 7.48 3.27
C THR A 90 11.60 6.71 3.40
N THR A 91 11.13 6.50 4.63
CA THR A 91 9.83 5.85 4.91
C THR A 91 8.66 6.71 4.42
N ALA A 92 8.69 8.03 4.62
CA ALA A 92 7.70 8.95 4.06
C ALA A 92 7.74 8.99 2.53
N TYR A 93 8.95 8.98 1.95
CA TYR A 93 9.16 8.91 0.50
C TYR A 93 8.55 7.63 -0.10
N ILE A 94 8.79 6.48 0.54
CA ILE A 94 8.21 5.19 0.16
C ILE A 94 6.68 5.26 0.21
N MET A 95 6.10 5.86 1.25
CA MET A 95 4.64 5.99 1.36
C MET A 95 4.04 6.82 0.22
N LYS A 96 4.72 7.91 -0.18
CA LYS A 96 4.22 8.89 -1.14
C LYS A 96 4.47 8.55 -2.60
N TYR A 97 5.67 8.08 -2.93
CA TYR A 97 6.13 7.99 -4.33
C TYR A 97 6.25 6.57 -4.85
N MET A 98 6.30 5.57 -3.95
CA MET A 98 6.37 4.20 -4.40
C MET A 98 4.95 3.75 -4.78
N PRO A 99 4.72 3.28 -6.02
CA PRO A 99 3.40 2.81 -6.43
C PRO A 99 2.96 1.68 -5.50
N LEU A 100 1.68 1.69 -5.13
CA LEU A 100 1.08 0.56 -4.43
C LEU A 100 1.14 -0.63 -5.38
N ARG A 101 2.13 -1.50 -5.19
CA ARG A 101 2.35 -2.62 -6.09
C ARG A 101 1.16 -3.55 -5.96
N LYS A 102 0.35 -3.62 -7.01
CA LYS A 102 -0.63 -4.70 -7.23
C LYS A 102 0.16 -6.00 -7.19
N ILE A 103 0.01 -6.78 -6.12
CA ILE A 103 0.42 -8.18 -6.16
C ILE A 103 -0.66 -8.86 -6.99
N ASP A 104 -0.46 -8.87 -8.30
CA ASP A 104 -1.37 -9.54 -9.22
C ASP A 104 -1.12 -11.05 -9.09
N SER A 105 -1.83 -11.67 -8.14
CA SER A 105 -1.70 -13.08 -7.79
C SER A 105 -2.17 -14.02 -8.92
N ARG A 106 -2.84 -13.49 -9.96
CA ARG A 106 -3.36 -14.30 -11.08
C ARG A 106 -2.35 -14.58 -12.19
N PHE A 107 -1.19 -13.92 -12.21
CA PHE A 107 -0.14 -14.17 -13.22
C PHE A 107 1.14 -14.82 -12.63
N THR A 108 1.22 -14.98 -11.31
CA THR A 108 2.46 -15.39 -10.63
C THR A 108 2.85 -16.86 -10.83
N GLN A 109 2.03 -17.71 -11.45
CA GLN A 109 2.44 -19.07 -11.83
C GLN A 109 2.92 -19.23 -13.28
N ALA A 110 2.68 -18.25 -14.18
CA ALA A 110 2.96 -18.44 -15.60
C ALA A 110 4.30 -17.86 -16.09
N ALA A 111 5.00 -17.05 -15.30
CA ALA A 111 6.23 -16.42 -15.75
C ALA A 111 7.25 -16.26 -14.62
N LEU A 112 7.92 -17.35 -14.24
CA LEU A 112 9.33 -17.25 -13.87
C LEU A 112 10.11 -16.75 -15.10
N LYS A 113 10.09 -15.44 -15.33
CA LYS A 113 10.99 -14.78 -16.27
C LYS A 113 11.98 -13.96 -15.45
N PRO A 114 13.25 -14.39 -15.35
CA PRO A 114 14.28 -13.60 -14.69
C PRO A 114 14.63 -12.40 -15.57
N GLU A 115 15.16 -11.35 -14.93
CA GLU A 115 15.70 -10.12 -15.53
C GLU A 115 14.69 -9.06 -15.96
N ALA A 116 14.00 -8.47 -14.98
CA ALA A 116 13.78 -7.03 -15.00
C ALA A 116 14.84 -6.39 -14.08
N PRO A 117 15.56 -5.34 -14.51
CA PRO A 117 16.50 -4.64 -13.63
C PRO A 117 15.74 -4.18 -12.39
N ARG A 118 16.20 -4.62 -11.20
CA ARG A 118 15.61 -4.22 -9.91
C ARG A 118 15.44 -2.72 -9.94
N SER A 119 14.19 -2.28 -9.91
CA SER A 119 13.87 -0.86 -10.00
C SER A 119 14.51 -0.16 -8.79
N ILE A 120 15.11 1.01 -9.03
CA ILE A 120 15.67 1.90 -8.00
C ILE A 120 14.81 1.99 -6.71
N PRO A 121 13.46 1.99 -6.75
CA PRO A 121 12.65 1.97 -5.53
C PRO A 121 12.77 0.69 -4.68
N ASP A 122 13.02 -0.49 -5.26
CA ASP A 122 13.09 -1.74 -4.50
C ASP A 122 14.37 -1.82 -3.67
N SER A 123 15.51 -1.34 -4.20
CA SER A 123 16.77 -1.28 -3.46
C SER A 123 16.72 -0.25 -2.34
N LEU A 124 16.04 0.89 -2.56
CA LEU A 124 15.82 1.92 -1.55
C LEU A 124 14.95 1.41 -0.39
N LEU A 125 13.89 0.64 -0.69
CA LEU A 125 13.08 -0.01 0.34
C LEU A 125 13.90 -1.01 1.15
N LEU A 126 14.70 -1.86 0.49
CA LEU A 126 15.55 -2.84 1.18
C LEU A 126 16.60 -2.15 2.06
N ALA A 127 17.26 -1.10 1.54
CA ALA A 127 18.23 -0.32 2.30
C ALA A 127 17.58 0.30 3.55
N ASN A 128 16.38 0.85 3.42
CA ASN A 128 15.64 1.43 4.55
C ASN A 128 15.22 0.37 5.59
N ILE A 129 14.85 -0.84 5.15
CA ILE A 129 14.60 -1.97 6.06
C ILE A 129 15.86 -2.34 6.83
N ILE A 130 17.01 -2.45 6.15
CA ILE A 130 18.28 -2.79 6.79
C ILE A 130 18.66 -1.72 7.81
N VAL A 131 18.56 -0.44 7.44
CA VAL A 131 18.89 0.69 8.32
C VAL A 131 17.96 0.73 9.54
N SER A 132 16.65 0.74 9.34
CA SER A 132 15.68 0.77 10.44
C SER A 132 15.76 -0.46 11.35
N GLY A 133 16.01 -1.64 10.76
CA GLY A 133 16.28 -2.87 11.47
C GLY A 133 17.54 -2.78 12.32
N LEU A 134 18.65 -2.28 11.75
CA LEU A 134 19.90 -2.11 12.48
C LEU A 134 19.75 -1.12 13.65
N LEU A 135 19.03 -0.01 13.46
CA LEU A 135 18.71 0.93 14.55
C LEU A 135 17.89 0.24 15.66
N THR A 136 16.87 -0.53 15.29
CA THR A 136 16.03 -1.26 16.26
C THR A 136 16.81 -2.35 17.00
N VAL A 137 17.69 -3.07 16.30
CA VAL A 137 18.60 -4.06 16.88
C VAL A 137 19.57 -3.39 17.83
N SER A 138 20.14 -2.25 17.45
CA SER A 138 21.06 -1.50 18.33
C SER A 138 20.41 -1.09 19.65
N TYR A 139 19.12 -0.78 19.66
CA TYR A 139 18.36 -0.56 20.91
C TYR A 139 18.34 -1.78 21.84
N ILE A 140 18.25 -2.99 21.29
CA ILE A 140 18.17 -4.23 22.08
C ILE A 140 19.54 -4.63 22.64
N PHE A 141 20.60 -4.44 21.85
CA PHE A 141 21.94 -4.93 22.19
C PHE A 141 22.82 -3.92 22.94
N LEU A 142 22.52 -2.61 22.90
CA LEU A 142 23.28 -1.65 23.69
C LEU A 142 22.87 -1.74 25.17
N PRO A 143 23.84 -1.81 26.11
CA PRO A 143 23.54 -1.88 27.53
C PRO A 143 22.74 -0.65 27.98
N ARG A 144 21.66 -0.91 28.73
CA ARG A 144 20.82 0.14 29.32
C ARG A 144 21.62 0.85 30.40
N VAL A 145 22.04 2.08 30.12
CA VAL A 145 22.65 2.94 31.12
C VAL A 145 21.54 3.56 31.95
N GLU A 146 21.46 3.15 33.22
CA GLU A 146 20.51 3.61 34.22
C GLU A 146 20.65 5.13 34.44
N SER A 147 19.57 5.90 34.23
CA SER A 147 19.23 7.22 34.81
C SER A 147 18.80 8.32 33.82
N SER A 148 19.33 8.38 32.58
CA SER A 148 18.94 9.43 31.60
C SER A 148 18.93 8.93 30.15
N LEU A 149 19.83 8.00 29.83
CA LEU A 149 19.95 7.42 28.49
C LEU A 149 18.77 6.54 28.08
N SER A 150 17.98 6.05 29.05
CA SER A 150 16.88 5.12 28.78
C SER A 150 15.76 5.72 27.92
N HIS A 151 15.41 7.01 28.12
CA HIS A 151 14.47 7.71 27.23
C HIS A 151 15.06 7.95 25.83
N ARG A 152 16.37 8.19 25.75
CA ARG A 152 17.06 8.50 24.49
C ARG A 152 17.27 7.27 23.60
N GLN A 153 17.42 6.10 24.21
CA GLN A 153 17.56 4.82 23.50
C GLN A 153 16.24 4.37 22.86
N VAL A 154 15.08 4.60 23.52
CA VAL A 154 13.76 4.24 22.98
C VAL A 154 13.48 4.90 21.63
N THR A 155 14.07 6.06 21.36
CA THR A 155 13.94 6.78 20.09
C THR A 155 14.43 5.94 18.88
N TYR A 156 15.40 5.03 19.05
CA TYR A 156 15.92 4.23 17.94
C TYR A 156 14.95 3.14 17.44
N VAL A 157 13.90 2.83 18.21
CA VAL A 157 12.85 1.90 17.79
C VAL A 157 11.83 2.59 16.86
N VAL A 158 11.73 3.92 16.93
CA VAL A 158 10.72 4.72 16.21
C VAL A 158 10.78 4.51 14.69
N PRO A 159 11.96 4.55 14.01
CA PRO A 159 12.02 4.33 12.56
C PRO A 159 11.55 2.93 12.15
N GLY A 160 11.87 1.89 12.94
CA GLY A 160 11.42 0.53 12.69
C GLY A 160 9.90 0.39 12.82
N VAL A 161 9.32 0.94 13.90
CA VAL A 161 7.87 0.93 14.10
C VAL A 161 7.14 1.68 12.99
N MET A 162 7.64 2.85 12.60
CA MET A 162 7.03 3.63 11.51
C MET A 162 7.09 2.91 10.17
N LEU A 163 8.19 2.20 9.88
CA LEU A 163 8.31 1.38 8.68
C LEU A 163 7.26 0.25 8.67
N VAL A 164 7.06 -0.43 9.80
CA VAL A 164 6.02 -1.47 9.94
C VAL A 164 4.62 -0.88 9.74
N ILE A 165 4.32 0.26 10.37
CA ILE A 165 3.02 0.94 10.21
C ILE A 165 2.77 1.28 8.74
N VAL A 166 3.73 1.92 8.06
CA VAL A 166 3.61 2.26 6.64
C VAL A 166 3.41 1.01 5.79
N PHE A 167 4.13 -0.08 6.08
CA PHE A 167 3.94 -1.33 5.36
C PHE A 167 2.53 -1.91 5.53
N VAL A 168 1.99 -1.90 6.76
CA VAL A 168 0.62 -2.34 7.05
C VAL A 168 -0.40 -1.47 6.35
N VAL A 169 -0.28 -0.14 6.44
CA VAL A 169 -1.21 0.79 5.78
C VAL A 169 -1.21 0.60 4.27
N ARG A 170 -0.03 0.47 3.64
CA ARG A 170 0.06 0.21 2.19
C ARG A 170 -0.59 -1.12 1.81
N ARG A 171 -0.45 -2.15 2.65
CA ARG A 171 -1.11 -3.44 2.43
C ARG A 171 -2.63 -3.32 2.51
N LEU A 172 -3.15 -2.55 3.46
CA LEU A 172 -4.59 -2.30 3.60
C LEU A 172 -5.16 -1.50 2.42
N MET A 173 -4.44 -0.48 1.95
CA MET A 173 -4.83 0.28 0.76
C MET A 173 -4.93 -0.63 -0.47
N VAL A 174 -3.99 -1.56 -0.65
CA VAL A 174 -4.05 -2.52 -1.76
C VAL A 174 -5.21 -3.51 -1.60
N SER A 175 -5.48 -4.02 -0.39
CA SER A 175 -6.56 -5.00 -0.19
C SER A 175 -7.94 -4.39 -0.41
N VAL A 176 -8.18 -3.18 0.14
CA VAL A 176 -9.46 -2.47 -0.02
C VAL A 176 -9.76 -2.20 -1.50
N ASN A 177 -8.75 -1.78 -2.27
CA ASN A 177 -8.93 -1.52 -3.71
C ASN A 177 -9.34 -2.78 -4.49
N ILE A 178 -8.83 -3.97 -4.12
CA ILE A 178 -9.19 -5.23 -4.80
C ILE A 178 -10.61 -5.66 -4.42
N GLU A 179 -10.94 -5.55 -3.13
CA GLU A 179 -12.24 -5.93 -2.59
C GLU A 179 -13.37 -5.05 -3.13
N GLU A 180 -13.18 -3.72 -3.17
CA GLU A 180 -14.16 -2.79 -3.75
C GLU A 180 -14.43 -3.14 -5.23
N LEU A 181 -13.37 -3.37 -6.02
CA LEU A 181 -13.50 -3.73 -7.44
C LEU A 181 -14.20 -5.08 -7.65
N GLU A 182 -13.91 -6.07 -6.81
CA GLU A 182 -14.53 -7.40 -6.91
C GLU A 182 -16.00 -7.37 -6.49
N LYS A 183 -16.34 -6.66 -5.41
CA LYS A 183 -17.72 -6.46 -4.97
C LYS A 183 -18.55 -5.78 -6.03
N LEU A 184 -18.05 -4.69 -6.63
CA LEU A 184 -18.77 -3.96 -7.67
C LEU A 184 -19.00 -4.82 -8.91
N ARG A 185 -18.02 -5.61 -9.32
CA ARG A 185 -18.19 -6.58 -10.42
C ARG A 185 -19.28 -7.60 -10.10
N TYR A 186 -19.36 -8.05 -8.85
CA TYR A 186 -20.35 -9.03 -8.40
C TYR A 186 -21.76 -8.43 -8.31
N ASP A 187 -21.91 -7.28 -7.65
CA ASP A 187 -23.19 -6.55 -7.52
C ASP A 187 -23.79 -6.23 -8.89
N TYR A 188 -22.93 -5.96 -9.90
CA TYR A 188 -23.38 -5.66 -11.26
C TYR A 188 -23.71 -6.89 -12.11
N LYS A 189 -23.07 -8.04 -11.85
CA LYS A 189 -23.32 -9.28 -12.60
C LYS A 189 -24.62 -9.99 -12.19
N GLY A 190 -25.35 -9.42 -11.22
CA GLY A 190 -26.59 -9.99 -10.73
C GLY A 190 -26.33 -11.13 -9.78
N ALA A 191 -26.10 -10.78 -8.52
CA ALA A 191 -26.69 -11.51 -7.40
C ALA A 191 -27.93 -10.76 -6.92
#